data_AF-A0A7C2IXK9-F1
#
_entry.id   AF-A0A7C2IXK9-F1
#
_cell.length_a   1.000
_cell.length_b   1.000
_cell.length_c   1.000
_cell.angle_alpha   90.00
_cell.angle_beta   90.00
_cell.angle_gamma   90.00
#
_symmetry.space_group_name_H-M   'P 1'
#
loop_
_entity.id
_entity.type
_entity.pdbx_description
1 polymer ?
#
loop_
_entity_poly.entity_id
_entity_poly.type
_entity_poly.pdbx_seq_one_letter_code
_entity_poly.pdbx_strand_id
1 'polypeptide(L)'
;MRRTGCVLLADVPLEERRRYRWGDWCFRPRFGDLFCRRYYYSIPLDRCLGAAQILDWIAQISHKSWASPKILTDLVRALDEIIDLQANACGLGQEPKDAAARIRRCLEAQGVKVP
;
A
#
# COMPACT_ATOMS: atom_id res chain seq x y z
N MET A 1 26.28 12.50 -13.72
CA MET A 1 25.29 11.69 -14.48
C MET A 1 25.10 10.36 -13.74
N ARG A 2 24.06 10.19 -12.93
CA ARG A 2 23.74 8.90 -12.30
C ARG A 2 22.77 8.15 -13.21
N ARG A 3 23.21 6.99 -13.72
CA ARG A 3 22.37 6.06 -14.49
C ARG A 3 21.27 5.53 -13.58
N THR A 4 20.03 5.90 -13.85
CA THR A 4 18.84 5.32 -13.21
C THR A 4 18.63 3.91 -13.78
N GLY A 5 19.43 2.97 -13.29
CA GLY A 5 19.30 1.55 -13.64
C GLY A 5 18.00 1.01 -13.05
N CYS A 6 17.19 0.38 -13.89
CA CYS A 6 16.02 -0.37 -13.49
C CYS A 6 16.47 -1.57 -12.62
N VAL A 7 16.43 -1.44 -11.30
CA VAL A 7 16.66 -2.56 -10.37
C VAL A 7 15.45 -3.49 -10.48
N LEU A 8 15.65 -4.74 -10.87
CA LEU A 8 14.58 -5.74 -10.84
C LEU A 8 14.32 -6.12 -9.38
N LEU A 9 13.08 -6.49 -9.04
CA LEU A 9 12.77 -7.05 -7.72
C LEU A 9 13.67 -8.26 -7.37
N ALA A 10 14.19 -8.96 -8.39
CA ALA A 10 15.16 -10.05 -8.27
C ALA A 10 16.58 -9.60 -7.85
N ASP A 11 16.88 -8.30 -7.91
CA ASP A 11 18.20 -7.72 -7.60
C ASP A 11 18.21 -7.04 -6.21
N VAL A 12 17.03 -6.84 -5.61
CA VAL A 12 16.89 -6.32 -4.24
C VAL A 12 17.27 -7.45 -3.25
N PRO A 13 18.17 -7.22 -2.28
CA PRO A 13 18.51 -8.18 -1.23
C PRO A 13 17.25 -8.76 -0.57
N LEU A 14 17.24 -10.06 -0.26
CA LEU A 14 16.06 -10.75 0.30
C LEU A 14 15.52 -10.08 1.58
N GLU A 15 16.38 -9.45 2.37
CA GLU A 15 16.01 -8.73 3.59
C GLU A 15 15.25 -7.44 3.30
N GLU A 16 15.61 -6.70 2.24
CA GLU A 16 14.84 -5.56 1.75
C GLU A 16 13.54 -6.00 1.08
N ARG A 17 13.49 -7.20 0.47
CA ARG A 17 12.22 -7.76 -0.02
C ARG A 17 11.23 -8.09 1.08
N ARG A 18 11.68 -8.32 2.32
CA ARG A 18 10.78 -8.51 3.47
C ARG A 18 10.11 -7.21 3.89
N ARG A 19 10.72 -6.05 3.61
CA ARG A 19 10.15 -4.72 3.97
C ARG A 19 8.91 -4.33 3.17
N TYR A 20 8.57 -5.06 2.11
CA TYR A 20 7.47 -4.71 1.20
C TYR A 20 6.46 -5.85 1.02
N ARG A 21 6.42 -6.80 1.96
CA ARG A 21 5.60 -8.01 1.81
C ARG A 21 4.87 -8.37 3.09
N TRP A 22 3.56 -8.53 2.97
CA TRP A 22 2.66 -8.95 4.03
C TRP A 22 1.90 -10.18 3.53
N GLY A 23 2.44 -11.36 3.81
CA GLY A 23 1.96 -12.61 3.24
C GLY A 23 1.94 -12.59 1.71
N ASP A 24 0.73 -12.64 1.13
CA ASP A 24 0.53 -12.62 -0.32
C ASP A 24 0.54 -11.20 -0.93
N TRP A 25 0.44 -10.16 -0.11
CA TRP A 25 0.52 -8.77 -0.54
C TRP A 25 1.96 -8.33 -0.74
N CYS A 26 2.20 -7.59 -1.82
CA CYS A 26 3.50 -7.05 -2.20
C CYS A 26 3.31 -5.60 -2.61
N PHE A 27 3.99 -4.68 -1.95
CA PHE A 27 4.03 -3.29 -2.39
C PHE A 27 4.95 -3.15 -3.59
N ARG A 28 4.47 -2.48 -4.64
CA ARG A 28 5.24 -2.25 -5.86
C ARG A 28 5.32 -0.75 -6.16
N PRO A 29 6.29 -0.03 -5.57
CA PRO A 29 6.41 1.43 -5.71
C PRO A 29 6.40 1.92 -7.15
N ARG A 30 7.11 1.20 -8.04
CA ARG A 30 7.18 1.50 -9.48
C ARG A 30 5.80 1.55 -10.16
N PHE A 31 4.86 0.70 -9.73
CA PHE A 31 3.50 0.63 -10.29
C PHE A 31 2.49 1.42 -9.45
N GLY A 32 2.89 1.86 -8.25
CA GLY A 32 2.02 2.62 -7.35
C GLY A 32 0.88 1.79 -6.76
N ASP A 33 1.11 0.50 -6.52
CA ASP A 33 0.05 -0.40 -6.06
C ASP A 33 0.49 -1.41 -5.01
N LEU A 34 -0.51 -1.96 -4.31
CA LEU A 34 -0.38 -3.10 -3.42
C LEU A 34 -0.97 -4.33 -4.12
N PHE A 35 -0.10 -5.30 -4.44
CA PHE A 35 -0.44 -6.44 -5.29
C PHE A 35 -0.57 -7.75 -4.50
N CYS A 36 -1.74 -8.38 -4.55
CA CYS A 36 -1.97 -9.71 -4.03
C CYS A 36 -1.53 -10.76 -5.05
N ARG A 37 -0.41 -11.44 -4.76
CA ARG A 37 0.18 -12.43 -5.68
C ARG A 37 -0.72 -13.62 -5.95
N ARG A 38 -1.35 -14.16 -4.90
CA ARG A 38 -2.14 -15.39 -4.98
C ARG A 38 -3.33 -15.26 -5.93
N TYR A 39 -3.95 -14.07 -5.97
CA TYR A 39 -5.17 -13.81 -6.71
C TYR A 39 -4.98 -12.85 -7.88
N TYR A 40 -3.74 -12.46 -8.17
CA TYR A 40 -3.38 -11.52 -9.22
C TYR A 40 -4.20 -10.22 -9.17
N TYR A 41 -4.48 -9.73 -7.96
CA TYR A 41 -5.32 -8.56 -7.72
C TYR A 41 -4.47 -7.38 -7.27
N SER A 42 -4.81 -6.17 -7.74
CA SER A 42 -4.05 -4.96 -7.40
C SER A 42 -4.94 -3.87 -6.82
N ILE A 43 -4.45 -3.20 -5.78
CA ILE A 43 -5.05 -2.02 -5.18
C ILE A 43 -4.19 -0.80 -5.55
N PRO A 44 -4.68 0.11 -6.40
CA PRO A 44 -3.99 1.36 -6.71
C PRO A 44 -3.92 2.27 -5.48
N LEU A 45 -2.72 2.66 -5.07
CA LEU A 45 -2.52 3.47 -3.85
C LEU A 45 -2.83 4.95 -4.07
N ASP A 46 -2.83 5.42 -5.31
CA ASP A 46 -3.33 6.75 -5.71
C ASP A 46 -4.85 6.92 -5.49
N ARG A 47 -5.57 5.81 -5.27
CA ARG A 47 -6.99 5.79 -4.88
C ARG A 47 -7.19 5.59 -3.38
N CYS A 48 -6.13 5.64 -2.58
CA CYS A 48 -6.15 5.44 -1.13
C CYS A 48 -5.76 6.74 -0.40
N LEU A 49 -6.33 7.88 -0.79
CA LEU A 49 -5.94 9.22 -0.31
C LEU A 49 -6.78 9.75 0.84
N GLY A 50 -7.52 8.87 1.51
CA GLY A 50 -8.30 9.19 2.70
C GLY A 50 -8.82 7.93 3.39
N ALA A 51 -9.22 8.06 4.65
CA ALA A 51 -9.73 6.98 5.49
C ALA A 51 -10.94 6.28 4.86
N ALA A 52 -11.89 7.03 4.29
CA ALA A 52 -13.06 6.45 3.64
C ALA A 52 -12.68 5.61 2.41
N GLN A 53 -11.72 6.08 1.60
CA GLN A 53 -11.26 5.36 0.41
C GLN A 53 -10.46 4.10 0.78
N ILE A 54 -9.65 4.18 1.83
CA ILE A 54 -8.91 3.04 2.36
C ILE A 54 -9.88 1.99 2.93
N LEU A 55 -10.86 2.42 3.71
CA LEU A 55 -11.89 1.54 4.27
C LEU A 55 -12.73 0.88 3.17
N ASP A 56 -13.07 1.62 2.12
CA ASP A 56 -13.78 1.10 0.95
C ASP A 56 -13.01 -0.07 0.31
N TRP A 57 -11.69 0.07 0.11
CA TRP A 57 -10.87 -1.04 -0.38
C TRP A 57 -10.86 -2.26 0.56
N ILE A 58 -10.72 -2.04 1.87
CA ILE A 58 -10.74 -3.13 2.86
C ILE A 58 -12.09 -3.87 2.82
N ALA A 59 -13.20 -3.12 2.78
CA ALA A 59 -14.54 -3.68 2.68
C ALA A 59 -14.75 -4.41 1.34
N GLN A 60 -14.32 -3.83 0.22
CA GLN A 60 -14.41 -4.48 -1.09
C GLN A 60 -13.65 -5.82 -1.12
N ILE A 61 -12.46 -5.91 -0.51
CA ILE A 61 -11.71 -7.16 -0.41
C ILE A 61 -12.43 -8.16 0.51
N SER A 62 -13.03 -7.72 1.62
CA SER A 62 -13.71 -8.64 2.56
C SER A 62 -14.93 -9.33 1.93
N HIS A 63 -15.55 -8.70 0.94
CA HIS A 63 -16.65 -9.28 0.17
C HIS A 63 -16.21 -10.19 -0.99
N LYS A 64 -14.91 -10.36 -1.24
CA LYS A 64 -14.43 -11.29 -2.27
C LYS A 64 -14.44 -12.72 -1.72
N SER A 65 -15.02 -13.65 -2.48
CA SER A 65 -15.09 -15.08 -2.11
C SER A 65 -13.73 -15.73 -1.90
N TRP A 66 -12.65 -15.15 -2.45
CA TRP A 66 -11.29 -15.62 -2.30
C TRP A 66 -10.54 -15.04 -1.10
N ALA A 67 -11.07 -13.99 -0.46
CA ALA A 67 -10.39 -13.33 0.64
C ALA A 67 -10.53 -14.15 1.93
N SER A 68 -9.42 -14.66 2.43
CA SER A 68 -9.37 -15.28 3.75
C SER A 68 -9.17 -14.22 4.84
N PRO A 69 -9.45 -14.54 6.12
CA PRO A 69 -9.12 -13.65 7.23
C PRO A 69 -7.66 -13.21 7.23
N LYS A 70 -6.73 -14.11 6.87
CA LYS A 70 -5.31 -13.80 6.78
C LYS A 70 -5.01 -12.74 5.70
N ILE A 71 -5.65 -12.85 4.53
CA ILE A 71 -5.49 -11.88 3.45
C ILE A 71 -5.91 -10.48 3.90
N LEU A 72 -7.01 -10.37 4.66
CA LEU A 72 -7.48 -9.11 5.21
C LEU A 72 -6.54 -8.57 6.30
N THR A 73 -6.09 -9.42 7.22
CA THR A 73 -5.11 -9.02 8.26
C THR A 73 -3.83 -8.48 7.63
N ASP A 74 -3.29 -9.18 6.63
CA ASP A 74 -2.08 -8.77 5.94
C ASP A 74 -2.30 -7.48 5.13
N LEU A 75 -3.49 -7.28 4.55
CA LEU A 75 -3.85 -6.04 3.84
C LEU A 75 -3.84 -4.83 4.78
N VAL A 76 -4.49 -4.95 5.95
CA VAL A 76 -4.55 -3.85 6.93
C VAL A 76 -3.15 -3.50 7.42
N ARG A 77 -2.31 -4.51 7.71
CA ARG A 77 -0.90 -4.28 8.10
C ARG A 77 -0.10 -3.60 7.01
N ALA A 78 -0.27 -4.02 5.75
CA ALA A 78 0.40 -3.39 4.62
C ALA A 78 0.01 -1.92 4.48
N LEU A 79 -1.27 -1.61 4.55
CA LEU A 79 -1.76 -0.23 4.46
C LEU A 79 -1.25 0.63 5.63
N ASP A 80 -1.21 0.09 6.84
CA ASP A 80 -0.68 0.80 8.02
C ASP A 80 0.83 1.06 7.93
N GLU A 81 1.63 0.08 7.52
CA GLU A 81 3.08 0.28 7.37
C GLU A 81 3.45 1.19 6.20
N ILE A 82 2.65 1.22 5.13
CA ILE A 82 2.89 2.10 3.96
C ILE A 82 2.41 3.52 4.24
N ILE A 83 1.22 3.69 4.84
CA ILE A 83 0.54 4.99 4.93
C ILE A 83 0.69 5.60 6.32
N ASP A 84 0.94 4.81 7.37
CA ASP A 84 0.74 5.17 8.77
C ASP A 84 -0.67 5.71 8.96
N LEU A 85 -1.64 4.78 9.05
CA LEU A 85 -3.06 5.13 9.03
C LEU A 85 -3.41 6.03 10.21
N GLN A 86 -2.78 5.81 11.36
CA GLN A 86 -3.00 6.61 12.55
C GLN A 86 -2.53 8.06 12.34
N ALA A 87 -1.35 8.29 11.77
CA ALA A 87 -0.82 9.65 11.60
C ALA A 87 -1.44 10.42 10.40
N ASN A 88 -1.83 9.69 9.35
CA ASN A 88 -2.12 10.30 8.04
C ASN A 88 -3.57 10.17 7.57
N ALA A 89 -4.34 9.20 8.06
CA ALA A 89 -5.69 8.93 7.58
C ALA A 89 -6.78 9.00 8.65
N CYS A 90 -6.61 8.38 9.83
CA CYS A 90 -7.68 8.17 10.81
C CYS A 90 -7.24 8.35 12.28
N GLY A 91 -6.37 9.32 12.56
CA GLY A 91 -5.90 9.62 13.91
C GLY A 91 -7.04 10.05 14.85
N LEU A 92 -7.17 9.38 16.00
CA LEU A 92 -8.26 9.61 16.97
C LEU A 92 -9.66 9.45 16.36
N GLY A 93 -9.80 8.63 15.31
CA GLY A 93 -11.06 8.44 14.60
C GLY A 93 -11.48 9.62 13.72
N GLN A 94 -10.58 10.57 13.47
CA GLN A 94 -10.83 11.72 12.59
C GLN A 94 -9.85 11.73 11.42
N GLU A 95 -10.35 12.11 10.25
CA GLU A 95 -9.51 12.34 9.08
C GLU A 95 -8.92 13.76 9.13
N PRO A 96 -7.59 13.92 9.00
CA PRO A 96 -6.98 15.24 8.85
C PRO A 96 -7.52 15.96 7.60
N LYS A 97 -7.74 17.27 7.69
CA LYS A 97 -8.18 18.09 6.53
C LYS A 97 -7.22 18.00 5.34
N ASP A 98 -5.95 17.71 5.60
CA ASP A 98 -4.88 17.54 4.61
C ASP A 98 -4.48 16.08 4.39
N ALA A 99 -5.33 15.10 4.74
CA ALA A 99 -5.03 13.66 4.64
C ALA A 99 -4.48 13.26 3.26
N ALA A 100 -5.14 13.69 2.18
CA ALA A 100 -4.68 13.39 0.82
C ALA A 100 -3.25 13.87 0.55
N ALA A 101 -2.88 15.06 1.01
CA ALA A 101 -1.52 15.58 0.85
C ALA A 101 -0.51 14.82 1.71
N ARG A 102 -0.88 14.45 2.94
CA ARG A 102 -0.06 13.63 3.83
C ARG A 102 0.24 12.26 3.23
N ILE A 103 -0.80 11.57 2.77
CA ILE A 103 -0.69 10.23 2.19
C ILE A 103 0.14 10.28 0.91
N ARG A 104 -0.08 11.28 0.04
CA ARG A 104 0.77 11.49 -1.15
C ARG A 104 2.24 11.60 -0.80
N ARG A 105 2.60 12.41 0.19
CA ARG A 105 4.00 12.52 0.66
C ARG A 105 4.56 11.19 1.17
N CYS A 106 3.77 10.40 1.90
CA CYS A 106 4.19 9.06 2.34
C CYS A 106 4.46 8.11 1.18
N LEU A 107 3.60 8.12 0.16
CA LEU A 107 3.74 7.30 -1.04
C LEU A 107 4.95 7.74 -1.88
N GLU A 108 5.11 9.04 -2.09
CA GLU A 108 6.25 9.63 -2.82
C GLU A 108 7.59 9.35 -2.12
N ALA A 109 7.64 9.46 -0.79
CA ALA A 109 8.83 9.11 0.01
C ALA A 109 9.25 7.64 -0.15
N GLN A 110 8.30 6.78 -0.54
CA GLN A 110 8.55 5.37 -0.83
C GLN A 110 8.77 5.07 -2.31
N GLY A 111 8.81 6.11 -3.17
CA GLY A 111 9.10 5.98 -4.60
C GLY A 111 7.88 5.69 -5.46
N VAL A 112 6.66 5.88 -4.95
CA VAL A 112 5.44 5.87 -5.76
C VAL A 112 5.33 7.17 -6.53
N LYS A 113 5.02 7.08 -7.83
CA LYS A 113 4.63 8.24 -8.62
C LYS A 113 3.12 8.43 -8.51
N VAL A 114 2.70 9.40 -7.71
CA VAL A 114 1.28 9.76 -7.62
C VAL A 114 1.00 10.86 -8.65
N PRO A 115 -0.03 10.72 -9.52
CA PRO A 115 -0.41 11.72 -10.51
C PRO A 115 -1.02 12.98 -9.88
#